data_AF-A0A969U378-F1
#
_entry.id   AF-A0A969U378-F1
#
_cell.length_a   1.000
_cell.length_b   1.000
_cell.length_c   1.000
_cell.angle_alpha   90.00
_cell.angle_beta   90.00
_cell.angle_gamma   90.00
#
_symmetry.space_group_name_H-M   'P 1'
#
loop_
_entity.id
_entity.type
_entity.pdbx_description
1 polymer ?
#
loop_
_entity_poly.entity_id
_entity_poly.type
_entity_poly.pdbx_seq_one_letter_code
_entity_poly.pdbx_strand_id
1 'polypeptide(L)'
;MDRSENFLLEQLKQACSQRIDIHWELLATAAGVEQSISQTLRGLDVNELRMDSEIACSSSFVEDRVIAISVSRPELLRNLLSQWEMEPRTGDPYLDAGFLDIAIKTAHRCFMVVEIDRNAEPWLWDEHLKPTYMRETARSLARRPLINKVLTQNDIENAIICGGIILTALRTQEVQIDESVFAHYADLIGCTDPYVTAILIELSRRTNFDSRIWFERILEVFPAITDPLYLTLSTYALLNPTWCLPW
;
A
#
# COMPACT_ATOMS: atom_id res chain seq x y z
N MET A 1 8.56 -24.15 16.61
CA MET A 1 7.35 -23.39 16.23
C MET A 1 7.06 -23.72 14.78
N ASP A 2 5.79 -23.91 14.43
CA ASP A 2 5.38 -23.99 13.04
C ASP A 2 5.75 -22.67 12.33
N ARG A 3 6.39 -22.74 11.17
CA ARG A 3 6.82 -21.59 10.35
C ARG A 3 6.06 -21.57 9.03
N SER A 4 4.84 -22.11 9.03
CA SER A 4 3.93 -21.98 7.89
C SER A 4 3.56 -20.50 7.69
N GLU A 5 3.39 -20.10 6.44
CA GLU A 5 2.98 -18.74 6.08
C GLU A 5 1.65 -18.36 6.75
N ASN A 6 0.72 -19.31 6.84
CA ASN A 6 -0.55 -19.13 7.55
C ASN A 6 -0.34 -18.81 9.04
N PHE A 7 0.57 -19.50 9.72
CA PHE A 7 0.86 -19.21 11.13
C PHE A 7 1.45 -17.80 11.32
N LEU A 8 2.36 -17.39 10.44
CA LEU A 8 2.94 -16.05 10.46
C LEU A 8 1.90 -14.96 10.15
N LEU A 9 1.01 -15.21 9.18
CA LEU A 9 -0.10 -14.32 8.87
C LEU A 9 -1.03 -14.14 10.07
N GLU A 10 -1.38 -15.22 10.77
CA GLU A 10 -2.22 -15.14 11.98
C GLU A 10 -1.52 -14.41 13.12
N GLN A 11 -0.21 -14.59 13.31
CA GLN A 11 0.55 -13.79 14.27
C GLN A 11 0.56 -12.30 13.93
N LEU A 12 0.69 -11.95 12.64
CA LEU A 12 0.65 -10.55 12.20
C LEU A 12 -0.72 -9.93 12.45
N LYS A 13 -1.81 -10.63 12.12
CA LYS A 13 -3.18 -10.20 12.46
C LYS A 13 -3.35 -10.03 13.97
N GLN A 14 -2.85 -10.98 14.76
CA GLN A 14 -2.89 -10.89 16.22
C GLN A 14 -2.16 -9.63 16.70
N ALA A 15 -0.96 -9.35 16.21
CA ALA A 15 -0.22 -8.14 16.56
C ALA A 15 -1.00 -6.85 16.21
N CYS A 16 -1.58 -6.78 15.01
CA CYS A 16 -2.43 -5.66 14.59
C CYS A 16 -3.67 -5.48 15.48
N SER A 17 -4.25 -6.56 16.00
CA SER A 17 -5.46 -6.49 16.83
C SER A 17 -5.23 -6.08 18.29
N GLN A 18 -3.98 -6.08 18.77
CA GLN A 18 -3.68 -5.77 20.18
C GLN A 18 -3.81 -4.28 20.53
N ARG A 19 -3.73 -3.40 19.52
CA ARG A 19 -3.79 -1.95 19.64
C ARG A 19 -4.87 -1.45 18.69
N ILE A 20 -5.80 -0.65 19.18
CA ILE A 20 -6.98 -0.20 18.40
C ILE A 20 -7.18 1.32 18.49
N ASP A 21 -6.18 2.03 19.02
CA ASP A 21 -6.14 3.46 19.22
C ASP A 21 -5.52 4.19 18.02
N ILE A 22 -6.01 5.39 17.71
CA ILE A 22 -5.41 6.28 16.70
C ILE A 22 -5.28 5.56 15.33
N HIS A 23 -4.07 5.45 14.81
CA HIS A 23 -3.75 4.81 13.55
C HIS A 23 -3.66 3.28 13.66
N TRP A 24 -3.59 2.73 14.88
CA TRP A 24 -3.65 1.28 15.09
C TRP A 24 -5.02 0.71 14.74
N GLU A 25 -6.10 1.51 14.85
CA GLU A 25 -7.44 1.14 14.35
C GLU A 25 -7.38 0.69 12.88
N LEU A 26 -6.58 1.37 12.05
CA LEU A 26 -6.47 1.06 10.63
C LEU A 26 -5.77 -0.27 10.38
N LEU A 27 -4.70 -0.56 11.12
CA LEU A 27 -4.04 -1.88 11.11
C LEU A 27 -4.99 -2.99 11.59
N ALA A 28 -5.76 -2.74 12.64
CA ALA A 28 -6.77 -3.68 13.13
C ALA A 28 -7.90 -3.91 12.10
N THR A 29 -8.36 -2.86 11.42
CA THR A 29 -9.30 -2.94 10.30
C THR A 29 -8.74 -3.77 9.15
N ALA A 30 -7.49 -3.54 8.75
CA ALA A 30 -6.81 -4.30 7.71
C ALA A 30 -6.55 -5.76 8.11
N ALA A 31 -6.36 -6.05 9.39
CA ALA A 31 -6.28 -7.41 9.93
C ALA A 31 -7.66 -8.11 10.00
N GLY A 32 -8.76 -7.37 9.79
CA GLY A 32 -10.11 -7.92 9.73
C GLY A 32 -10.87 -7.92 11.05
N VAL A 33 -10.47 -7.08 12.02
CA VAL A 33 -11.16 -6.95 13.32
C VAL A 33 -12.51 -6.25 13.13
N GLU A 34 -13.62 -6.97 13.38
CA GLU A 34 -14.98 -6.49 13.10
C GLU A 34 -15.36 -5.19 13.81
N GLN A 35 -14.90 -5.00 15.05
CA GLN A 35 -15.13 -3.75 15.79
C GLN A 35 -14.46 -2.56 15.09
N SER A 36 -13.19 -2.72 14.68
CA SER A 36 -12.43 -1.67 13.98
C SER A 36 -13.00 -1.42 12.58
N ILE A 37 -13.43 -2.47 11.85
CA ILE A 37 -14.15 -2.32 10.58
C ILE A 37 -15.40 -1.46 10.79
N SER A 38 -16.21 -1.76 11.80
CA SER A 38 -17.43 -1.00 12.10
C SER A 38 -17.15 0.46 12.45
N GLN A 39 -16.08 0.73 13.20
CA GLN A 39 -15.62 2.09 13.51
C GLN A 39 -15.13 2.82 12.27
N THR A 40 -14.40 2.12 11.39
CA THR A 40 -13.89 2.66 10.13
C THR A 40 -15.01 3.04 9.17
N LEU A 41 -16.03 2.18 9.02
CA LEU A 41 -17.20 2.48 8.20
C LEU A 41 -17.98 3.68 8.75
N ARG A 42 -18.19 3.74 10.07
CA ARG A 42 -18.82 4.90 10.69
C ARG A 42 -18.03 6.18 10.45
N GLY A 43 -16.71 6.12 10.55
CA GLY A 43 -15.83 7.25 10.30
C GLY A 43 -15.87 7.75 8.85
N LEU A 44 -16.05 6.85 7.89
CA LEU A 44 -16.29 7.21 6.48
C LEU A 44 -17.65 7.87 6.27
N ASP A 45 -18.69 7.43 6.99
CA ASP A 45 -20.06 7.98 6.89
C ASP A 45 -20.19 9.38 7.52
N VAL A 46 -19.52 9.61 8.65
CA VAL A 46 -19.58 10.90 9.37
C VAL A 46 -18.39 11.83 9.09
N ASN A 47 -17.48 11.45 8.19
CA ASN A 47 -16.27 12.19 7.82
C ASN A 47 -15.32 12.50 9.01
N GLU A 48 -15.16 11.55 9.94
CA GLU A 48 -14.33 11.70 11.15
C GLU A 48 -13.37 10.51 11.36
N LEU A 49 -12.12 10.80 11.76
CA LEU A 49 -11.27 9.86 12.48
C LEU A 49 -11.21 10.29 13.94
N ARG A 50 -11.66 9.41 14.85
CA ARG A 50 -11.58 9.67 16.30
C ARG A 50 -10.26 9.11 16.81
N MET A 51 -9.40 9.99 17.30
CA MET A 51 -8.15 9.63 17.97
C MET A 51 -8.31 9.97 19.45
N ASP A 52 -8.53 8.96 20.28
CA ASP A 52 -8.86 9.13 21.70
C ASP A 52 -10.08 10.06 21.93
N SER A 53 -9.86 11.24 22.52
CA SER A 53 -10.86 12.28 22.78
C SER A 53 -10.94 13.36 21.70
N GLU A 54 -10.11 13.30 20.67
CA GLU A 54 -10.02 14.31 19.61
C GLU A 54 -10.62 13.79 18.30
N ILE A 55 -11.29 14.69 17.57
CA ILE A 55 -11.80 14.42 16.23
C ILE A 55 -10.82 15.03 15.24
N ALA A 56 -10.24 14.19 14.41
CA ALA A 56 -9.33 14.61 13.36
C ALA A 56 -10.02 14.47 11.99
N CYS A 57 -10.13 15.61 11.28
CA CYS A 57 -10.70 15.67 9.94
C CYS A 57 -9.57 16.03 8.96
N SER A 58 -8.95 15.01 8.35
CA SER A 58 -7.93 15.15 7.30
C SER A 58 -8.30 14.28 6.11
N SER A 59 -8.04 14.79 4.90
CA SER A 59 -8.19 14.04 3.65
C SER A 59 -7.39 12.74 3.66
N SER A 60 -6.22 12.73 4.30
CA SER A 60 -5.37 11.54 4.41
C SER A 60 -6.05 10.38 5.13
N PHE A 61 -6.86 10.66 6.16
CA PHE A 61 -7.52 9.59 6.93
C PHE A 61 -8.62 8.90 6.13
N VAL A 62 -9.28 9.61 5.20
CA VAL A 62 -10.24 8.97 4.29
C VAL A 62 -9.53 7.98 3.38
N GLU A 63 -8.37 8.37 2.82
CA GLU A 63 -7.57 7.47 2.00
C GLU A 63 -7.16 6.22 2.79
N ASP A 64 -6.62 6.42 4.00
CA ASP A 64 -6.16 5.32 4.85
C ASP A 64 -7.29 4.35 5.24
N ARG A 65 -8.48 4.88 5.57
CA ARG A 65 -9.67 4.07 5.89
C ARG A 65 -10.12 3.24 4.70
N VAL A 66 -10.21 3.86 3.52
CA VAL A 66 -10.55 3.15 2.27
C VAL A 66 -9.54 2.05 1.99
N ILE A 67 -8.25 2.35 2.14
CA ILE A 67 -7.18 1.37 1.93
C ILE A 67 -7.29 0.22 2.95
N ALA A 68 -7.47 0.50 4.23
CA ALA A 68 -7.61 -0.53 5.27
C ALA A 68 -8.77 -1.50 4.98
N ILE A 69 -9.91 -0.96 4.55
CA ILE A 69 -11.07 -1.78 4.13
C ILE A 69 -10.75 -2.56 2.85
N SER A 70 -10.01 -1.98 1.90
CA SER A 70 -9.59 -2.69 0.67
C SER A 70 -8.75 -3.93 0.97
N VAL A 71 -7.96 -3.90 2.06
CA VAL A 71 -7.12 -5.01 2.49
C VAL A 71 -7.97 -6.16 3.04
N SER A 72 -8.89 -5.89 3.97
CA SER A 72 -9.63 -6.94 4.68
C SER A 72 -11.01 -7.29 4.10
N ARG A 73 -11.65 -6.36 3.39
CA ARG A 73 -13.04 -6.47 2.90
C ARG A 73 -13.18 -5.83 1.50
N PRO A 74 -12.47 -6.31 0.47
CA PRO A 74 -12.50 -5.72 -0.87
C PRO A 74 -13.89 -5.70 -1.51
N GLU A 75 -14.72 -6.74 -1.31
CA GLU A 75 -16.09 -6.76 -1.85
C GLU A 75 -17.02 -5.75 -1.16
N LEU A 76 -16.81 -5.51 0.15
CA LEU A 76 -17.54 -4.45 0.84
C LEU A 76 -17.18 -3.08 0.26
N LEU A 77 -15.90 -2.83 0.01
CA LEU A 77 -15.46 -1.57 -0.60
C LEU A 77 -16.03 -1.37 -2.01
N ARG A 78 -16.14 -2.44 -2.80
CA ARG A 78 -16.82 -2.37 -4.12
C ARG A 78 -18.28 -1.95 -3.99
N ASN A 79 -19.00 -2.52 -3.03
CA ASN A 79 -20.40 -2.15 -2.78
C ASN A 79 -20.52 -0.69 -2.32
N LEU A 80 -19.63 -0.24 -1.44
CA LEU A 80 -19.59 1.16 -0.99
C LEU A 80 -19.31 2.12 -2.16
N LEU A 81 -18.32 1.79 -3.00
CA LEU A 81 -18.01 2.59 -4.19
C LEU A 81 -19.23 2.74 -5.09
N SER A 82 -19.94 1.65 -5.38
CA SER A 82 -21.16 1.71 -6.20
C SER A 82 -22.27 2.56 -5.56
N GLN A 83 -22.38 2.58 -4.23
CA GLN A 83 -23.34 3.44 -3.53
C GLN A 83 -22.93 4.91 -3.63
N TRP A 84 -21.67 5.23 -3.33
CA TRP A 84 -21.11 6.58 -3.40
C TRP A 84 -21.21 7.20 -4.80
N GLU A 85 -21.08 6.40 -5.86
CA GLU A 85 -21.25 6.84 -7.24
C GLU A 85 -22.71 7.17 -7.61
N MET A 86 -23.69 6.56 -6.92
CA MET A 86 -25.12 6.80 -7.13
C MET A 86 -25.68 7.93 -6.28
N GLU A 87 -24.98 8.34 -5.22
CA GLU A 87 -25.43 9.40 -4.33
C GLU A 87 -25.46 10.75 -5.05
N PRO A 88 -26.62 11.44 -5.08
CA PRO A 88 -26.70 12.74 -5.70
C PRO A 88 -25.88 13.72 -4.87
N ARG A 89 -24.88 14.35 -5.51
CA ARG A 89 -24.00 15.38 -4.93
C ARG A 89 -24.84 16.61 -4.56
N THR A 90 -25.48 16.55 -3.39
CA THR A 90 -26.52 17.51 -2.95
C THR A 90 -26.01 18.49 -1.90
N GLY A 91 -24.77 18.33 -1.44
CA GLY A 91 -24.12 19.22 -0.48
C GLY A 91 -23.34 20.39 -1.11
N ASP A 92 -23.02 21.38 -0.27
CA ASP A 92 -22.13 22.48 -0.61
C ASP A 92 -20.78 21.92 -1.11
N PRO A 93 -20.33 22.25 -2.34
CA PRO A 93 -19.11 21.71 -2.93
C PRO A 93 -17.83 22.02 -2.13
N TYR A 94 -17.90 22.92 -1.15
CA TYR A 94 -16.75 23.33 -0.35
C TYR A 94 -16.60 22.62 1.00
N LEU A 95 -17.61 21.90 1.50
CA LEU A 95 -17.58 21.28 2.85
C LEU A 95 -17.84 19.75 2.87
N ASP A 96 -18.74 19.25 2.01
CA ASP A 96 -19.12 17.81 1.99
C ASP A 96 -18.58 17.07 0.75
N ALA A 97 -18.34 17.79 -0.35
CA ALA A 97 -17.96 17.17 -1.63
C ALA A 97 -16.49 16.71 -1.70
N GLY A 98 -15.63 17.12 -0.76
CA GLY A 98 -14.21 16.78 -0.78
C GLY A 98 -13.92 15.34 -0.33
N PHE A 99 -14.50 14.92 0.80
CA PHE A 99 -14.19 13.62 1.41
C PHE A 99 -14.75 12.45 0.60
N LEU A 100 -16.01 12.55 0.16
CA LEU A 100 -16.61 11.52 -0.69
C LEU A 100 -15.85 11.38 -2.03
N ASP A 101 -15.41 12.49 -2.63
CA ASP A 101 -14.60 12.47 -3.85
C ASP A 101 -13.23 11.82 -3.61
N ILE A 102 -12.59 12.07 -2.47
CA ILE A 102 -11.34 11.39 -2.06
C ILE A 102 -11.58 9.90 -1.86
N ALA A 103 -12.68 9.51 -1.19
CA ALA A 103 -13.02 8.11 -0.96
C ALA A 103 -13.24 7.37 -2.28
N ILE A 104 -14.04 7.94 -3.18
CA ILE A 104 -14.30 7.42 -4.53
C ILE A 104 -12.99 7.29 -5.31
N LYS A 105 -12.19 8.36 -5.40
CA LYS A 105 -10.90 8.35 -6.11
C LYS A 105 -9.94 7.30 -5.55
N THR A 106 -9.90 7.13 -4.24
CA THR A 106 -9.02 6.15 -3.59
C THR A 106 -9.51 4.72 -3.80
N ALA A 107 -10.82 4.49 -3.71
CA ALA A 107 -11.42 3.19 -3.98
C ALA A 107 -11.17 2.76 -5.44
N HIS A 108 -11.35 3.67 -6.41
CA HIS A 108 -10.98 3.39 -7.79
C HIS A 108 -9.50 3.02 -7.94
N ARG A 109 -8.59 3.75 -7.28
CA ARG A 109 -7.14 3.45 -7.32
C ARG A 109 -6.83 2.05 -6.77
N CYS A 110 -7.53 1.60 -5.73
CA CYS A 110 -7.33 0.27 -5.15
C CYS A 110 -7.71 -0.88 -6.11
N PHE A 111 -8.61 -0.63 -7.06
CA PHE A 111 -9.06 -1.62 -8.04
C PHE A 111 -8.54 -1.39 -9.46
N MET A 112 -7.74 -0.34 -9.67
CA MET A 112 -7.22 0.00 -10.98
C MET A 112 -6.12 -0.98 -11.40
N VAL A 113 -6.31 -1.61 -12.55
CA VAL A 113 -5.28 -2.41 -13.22
C VAL A 113 -4.56 -1.51 -14.23
N VAL A 114 -3.24 -1.43 -14.14
CA VAL A 114 -2.42 -0.72 -15.13
C VAL A 114 -1.81 -1.74 -16.09
N GLU A 115 -2.06 -1.54 -17.38
CA GLU A 115 -1.53 -2.41 -18.44
C GLU A 115 -0.41 -1.70 -19.22
N ILE A 116 0.57 -2.48 -19.68
CA ILE A 116 1.62 -2.01 -20.58
C ILE A 116 1.03 -1.85 -21.99
N ASP A 117 1.22 -0.68 -22.59
CA ASP A 117 1.05 -0.49 -24.03
C ASP A 117 2.27 -1.08 -24.75
N ARG A 118 2.06 -2.22 -25.41
CA ARG A 118 3.11 -2.93 -26.15
C ARG A 118 3.63 -2.17 -27.36
N ASN A 119 2.91 -1.14 -27.84
CA ASN A 119 3.30 -0.32 -28.98
C ASN A 119 3.98 1.00 -28.57
N ALA A 120 3.99 1.33 -27.28
CA ALA A 120 4.65 2.52 -26.79
C ALA A 120 6.17 2.42 -26.92
N GLU A 121 6.84 3.57 -27.07
CA GLU A 121 8.30 3.63 -27.10
C GLU A 121 8.88 2.98 -25.83
N PRO A 122 9.71 1.93 -25.93
CA PRO A 122 10.32 1.31 -24.76
C PRO A 122 11.17 2.31 -23.97
N TRP A 123 11.41 2.04 -22.69
CA TRP A 123 12.29 2.87 -21.86
C TRP A 123 13.53 2.12 -21.38
N LEU A 124 14.64 2.85 -21.29
CA LEU A 124 15.89 2.40 -20.66
C LEU A 124 15.84 2.68 -19.16
N TRP A 125 16.44 1.80 -18.34
CA TRP A 125 16.47 1.95 -16.89
C TRP A 125 16.89 3.38 -16.50
N ASP A 126 18.04 3.86 -16.97
CA ASP A 126 18.61 5.16 -16.64
C ASP A 126 17.76 6.39 -17.04
N GLU A 127 16.66 6.22 -17.78
CA GLU A 127 15.71 7.32 -18.04
C GLU A 127 15.13 7.92 -16.75
N HIS A 128 15.03 7.13 -15.68
CA HIS A 128 14.55 7.62 -14.39
C HIS A 128 15.50 8.63 -13.72
N LEU A 129 16.78 8.66 -14.12
CA LEU A 129 17.78 9.61 -13.62
C LEU A 129 17.63 10.98 -14.30
N LYS A 130 16.75 11.13 -15.29
CA LYS A 130 16.50 12.41 -15.95
C LYS A 130 15.72 13.35 -15.02
N PRO A 131 16.16 14.61 -14.84
CA PRO A 131 15.63 15.53 -13.82
C PRO A 131 14.19 16.02 -14.02
N THR A 132 13.48 15.60 -15.07
CA THR A 132 12.13 16.09 -15.40
C THR A 132 11.02 15.21 -14.79
N TYR A 133 10.37 15.76 -13.75
CA TYR A 133 9.05 15.39 -13.21
C TYR A 133 8.87 13.94 -12.72
N MET A 134 9.20 13.70 -11.44
CA MET A 134 9.16 12.37 -10.81
C MET A 134 7.80 11.64 -10.92
N ARG A 135 6.66 12.32 -10.71
CA ARG A 135 5.34 11.65 -10.66
C ARG A 135 4.73 11.34 -12.03
N GLU A 136 4.88 12.25 -12.98
CA GLU A 136 4.42 12.03 -14.37
C GLU A 136 5.30 10.99 -15.07
N THR A 137 6.58 10.93 -14.70
CA THR A 137 7.53 9.93 -15.18
C THR A 137 7.05 8.53 -14.86
N ALA A 138 6.77 8.15 -13.60
CA ALA A 138 6.38 6.77 -13.34
C ALA A 138 5.06 6.35 -13.99
N ARG A 139 4.07 7.25 -14.10
CA ARG A 139 2.82 6.94 -14.82
C ARG A 139 3.08 6.65 -16.30
N SER A 140 3.98 7.41 -16.90
CA SER A 140 4.45 7.17 -18.27
C SER A 140 5.23 5.84 -18.36
N LEU A 141 6.18 5.62 -17.46
CA LEU A 141 7.05 4.43 -17.45
C LEU A 141 6.27 3.13 -17.20
N ALA A 142 5.26 3.11 -16.32
CA ALA A 142 4.44 1.92 -16.11
C ALA A 142 3.66 1.47 -17.34
N ARG A 143 3.41 2.38 -18.29
CA ARG A 143 2.67 2.05 -19.51
C ARG A 143 3.60 1.74 -20.67
N ARG A 144 4.90 1.99 -20.54
CA ARG A 144 5.92 1.71 -21.56
C ARG A 144 6.67 0.42 -21.20
N PRO A 145 7.06 -0.41 -22.19
CA PRO A 145 7.85 -1.60 -21.93
C PRO A 145 9.28 -1.24 -21.52
N LEU A 146 9.79 -1.85 -20.45
CA LEU A 146 11.18 -1.70 -20.00
C LEU A 146 12.12 -2.60 -20.82
N ILE A 147 13.25 -2.05 -21.27
CA ILE A 147 14.29 -2.78 -22.02
C ILE A 147 15.14 -3.66 -21.09
N ASN A 148 15.68 -3.08 -20.01
CA ASN A 148 16.59 -3.77 -19.09
C ASN A 148 15.80 -4.55 -18.04
N LYS A 149 15.82 -5.88 -18.11
CA LYS A 149 15.01 -6.73 -17.24
C LYS A 149 15.72 -7.23 -15.98
N VAL A 150 17.01 -6.98 -15.78
CA VAL A 150 17.75 -7.46 -14.58
C VAL A 150 18.19 -6.26 -13.76
N LEU A 151 17.77 -6.21 -12.49
CA LEU A 151 18.07 -5.13 -11.56
C LEU A 151 18.94 -5.61 -10.41
N THR A 152 19.94 -4.80 -10.07
CA THR A 152 20.89 -5.04 -8.97
C THR A 152 20.46 -4.33 -7.70
N GLN A 153 21.14 -4.62 -6.58
CA GLN A 153 20.95 -3.86 -5.33
C GLN A 153 21.18 -2.35 -5.53
N ASN A 154 22.21 -1.97 -6.30
CA ASN A 154 22.52 -0.57 -6.61
C ASN A 154 21.41 0.09 -7.44
N ASP A 155 20.75 -0.65 -8.32
CA ASP A 155 19.59 -0.14 -9.06
C ASP A 155 18.43 0.17 -8.10
N ILE A 156 18.12 -0.74 -7.18
CA ILE A 156 17.08 -0.51 -6.17
C ILE A 156 17.43 0.65 -5.26
N GLU A 157 18.68 0.76 -4.80
CA GLU A 157 19.14 1.87 -3.96
C GLU A 157 18.97 3.23 -4.67
N ASN A 158 19.38 3.32 -5.94
CA ASN A 158 19.18 4.53 -6.74
C ASN A 158 17.69 4.84 -6.97
N ALA A 159 16.86 3.82 -7.18
CA ALA A 159 15.42 4.00 -7.34
C ALA A 159 14.72 4.50 -6.06
N ILE A 160 15.22 4.09 -4.88
CA ILE A 160 14.72 4.57 -3.58
C ILE A 160 15.01 6.05 -3.37
N ILE A 161 16.20 6.52 -3.77
CA ILE A 161 16.56 7.96 -3.72
C ILE A 161 15.57 8.80 -4.55
N CYS A 162 14.98 8.22 -5.60
CA CYS A 162 13.92 8.83 -6.40
C CYS A 162 12.51 8.70 -5.80
N GLY A 163 12.38 8.37 -4.51
CA GLY A 163 11.12 8.39 -3.75
C GLY A 163 10.19 7.19 -3.99
N GLY A 164 10.70 6.03 -4.42
CA GLY A 164 9.89 4.81 -4.64
C GLY A 164 8.93 4.87 -5.85
N ILE A 165 8.82 6.03 -6.50
CA ILE A 165 7.96 6.27 -7.67
C ILE A 165 8.40 5.36 -8.85
N ILE A 166 9.70 5.15 -9.04
CA ILE A 166 10.23 4.28 -10.11
C ILE A 166 9.95 2.80 -9.82
N LEU A 167 10.07 2.36 -8.55
CA LEU A 167 9.70 1.01 -8.15
C LEU A 167 8.21 0.74 -8.43
N THR A 168 7.36 1.77 -8.33
CA THR A 168 5.95 1.67 -8.71
C THR A 168 5.78 1.36 -10.20
N ALA A 169 6.61 1.95 -11.07
CA ALA A 169 6.56 1.68 -12.50
C ALA A 169 6.97 0.24 -12.86
N LEU A 170 7.84 -0.39 -12.05
CA LEU A 170 8.26 -1.78 -12.25
C LEU A 170 7.14 -2.80 -12.04
N ARG A 171 6.04 -2.41 -11.38
CA ARG A 171 4.92 -3.29 -11.08
C ARG A 171 4.18 -3.79 -12.31
N THR A 172 4.28 -3.13 -13.45
CA THR A 172 3.68 -3.65 -14.68
C THR A 172 4.66 -4.49 -15.49
N GLN A 173 5.94 -4.50 -15.10
CA GLN A 173 7.05 -5.02 -15.89
C GLN A 173 7.44 -6.44 -15.48
N GLU A 174 8.03 -7.18 -16.42
CA GLU A 174 8.72 -8.45 -16.16
C GLU A 174 10.18 -8.17 -15.79
N VAL A 175 10.41 -7.75 -14.56
CA VAL A 175 11.76 -7.56 -14.01
C VAL A 175 12.24 -8.79 -13.23
N GLN A 176 13.53 -9.05 -13.31
CA GLN A 176 14.29 -10.00 -12.52
C GLN A 176 15.10 -9.20 -11.51
N ILE A 177 14.89 -9.50 -10.24
CA ILE A 177 15.62 -8.92 -9.12
C ILE A 177 16.24 -10.10 -8.38
N ASP A 178 17.53 -10.01 -8.06
CA ASP A 178 18.20 -11.04 -7.28
C ASP A 178 17.57 -11.17 -5.89
N GLU A 179 17.34 -12.40 -5.44
CA GLU A 179 16.69 -12.69 -4.16
C GLU A 179 17.45 -12.13 -2.95
N SER A 180 18.79 -11.99 -3.07
CA SER A 180 19.62 -11.35 -2.05
C SER A 180 19.27 -9.88 -1.81
N VAL A 181 18.70 -9.19 -2.82
CA VAL A 181 18.23 -7.80 -2.68
C VAL A 181 17.01 -7.76 -1.75
N PHE A 182 16.07 -8.68 -1.90
CA PHE A 182 14.91 -8.77 -1.00
C PHE A 182 15.34 -9.12 0.43
N ALA A 183 16.26 -10.07 0.59
CA ALA A 183 16.80 -10.42 1.90
C ALA A 183 17.48 -9.21 2.58
N HIS A 184 18.28 -8.45 1.82
CA HIS A 184 18.93 -7.22 2.32
C HIS A 184 17.91 -6.21 2.84
N TYR A 185 16.85 -5.91 2.08
CA TYR A 185 15.86 -4.93 2.51
C TYR A 185 14.90 -5.46 3.58
N ALA A 186 14.69 -6.77 3.67
CA ALA A 186 13.95 -7.37 4.79
C ALA A 186 14.68 -7.16 6.13
N ASP A 187 16.02 -7.25 6.14
CA ASP A 187 16.83 -6.95 7.32
C ASP A 187 16.85 -5.45 7.68
N LEU A 188 16.49 -4.56 6.73
CA LEU A 188 16.44 -3.11 6.91
C LEU A 188 15.02 -2.57 7.12
N ILE A 189 14.04 -3.43 7.43
CA ILE A 189 12.62 -3.04 7.47
C ILE A 189 12.30 -1.93 8.48
N GLY A 190 13.08 -1.82 9.56
CA GLY A 190 12.92 -0.75 10.57
C GLY A 190 13.48 0.61 10.15
N CYS A 191 14.21 0.69 9.04
CA CYS A 191 14.92 1.88 8.58
C CYS A 191 14.56 2.30 7.14
N THR A 192 13.97 1.38 6.38
CA THR A 192 13.56 1.62 4.99
C THR A 192 12.17 2.23 4.99
N ASP A 193 11.91 3.15 4.05
CA ASP A 193 10.60 3.75 3.88
C ASP A 193 9.49 2.66 3.75
N PRO A 194 8.34 2.79 4.45
CA PRO A 194 7.32 1.75 4.47
C PRO A 194 6.69 1.51 3.09
N TYR A 195 6.58 2.55 2.25
CA TYR A 195 6.06 2.44 0.89
C TYR A 195 7.05 1.69 0.00
N VAL A 196 8.33 2.02 0.10
CA VAL A 196 9.41 1.29 -0.60
C VAL A 196 9.39 -0.20 -0.22
N THR A 197 9.36 -0.48 1.08
CA THR A 197 9.32 -1.86 1.59
C THR A 197 8.09 -2.60 1.06
N ALA A 198 6.93 -1.96 1.06
CA ALA A 198 5.70 -2.53 0.53
C ALA A 198 5.80 -2.87 -0.98
N ILE A 199 6.45 -2.02 -1.79
CA ILE A 199 6.70 -2.32 -3.21
C ILE A 199 7.67 -3.50 -3.37
N LEU A 200 8.73 -3.57 -2.55
CA LEU A 200 9.67 -4.70 -2.60
C LEU A 200 9.01 -6.03 -2.21
N ILE A 201 8.10 -6.01 -1.22
CA ILE A 201 7.25 -7.15 -0.89
C ILE A 201 6.43 -7.57 -2.12
N GLU A 202 5.74 -6.63 -2.78
CA GLU A 202 4.94 -6.90 -3.99
C GLU A 202 5.77 -7.50 -5.12
N LEU A 203 6.94 -6.92 -5.41
CA LEU A 203 7.85 -7.39 -6.46
C LEU A 203 8.41 -8.79 -6.15
N SER A 204 8.73 -9.08 -4.89
CA SER A 204 9.29 -10.38 -4.48
C SER A 204 8.35 -11.56 -4.77
N ARG A 205 7.03 -11.33 -4.80
CA ARG A 205 6.00 -12.36 -5.12
C ARG A 205 6.09 -12.92 -6.53
N ARG A 206 6.80 -12.22 -7.42
CA ARG A 206 7.01 -12.64 -8.82
C ARG A 206 8.27 -13.48 -9.00
N THR A 207 8.93 -13.81 -7.89
CA THR A 207 10.19 -14.55 -7.83
C THR A 207 10.03 -15.80 -6.96
N ASN A 208 11.11 -16.58 -6.78
CA ASN A 208 11.10 -17.73 -5.86
C ASN A 208 11.51 -17.35 -4.43
N PHE A 209 11.64 -16.05 -4.14
CA PHE A 209 12.00 -15.54 -2.82
C PHE A 209 11.01 -16.03 -1.74
N ASP A 210 11.55 -16.45 -0.60
CA ASP A 210 10.75 -16.89 0.53
C ASP A 210 10.06 -15.71 1.23
N SER A 211 8.78 -15.51 0.91
CA SER A 211 7.95 -14.42 1.45
C SER A 211 7.85 -14.42 2.98
N ARG A 212 8.09 -15.57 3.65
CA ARG A 212 8.02 -15.70 5.11
C ARG A 212 8.99 -14.78 5.82
N ILE A 213 10.13 -14.48 5.20
CA ILE A 213 11.15 -13.58 5.74
C ILE A 213 10.54 -12.19 6.01
N TRP A 214 9.68 -11.69 5.12
CA TRP A 214 9.01 -10.40 5.34
C TRP A 214 8.11 -10.41 6.58
N PHE A 215 7.34 -11.47 6.78
CA PHE A 215 6.50 -11.61 7.97
C PHE A 215 7.33 -11.67 9.24
N GLU A 216 8.38 -12.49 9.26
CA GLU A 216 9.28 -12.63 10.41
C GLU A 216 9.90 -11.29 10.78
N ARG A 217 10.43 -10.55 9.80
CA ARG A 217 11.06 -9.24 10.02
C ARG A 217 10.08 -8.16 10.47
N ILE A 218 8.88 -8.10 9.89
CA ILE A 218 7.84 -7.16 10.38
C ILE A 218 7.46 -7.49 11.83
N LEU A 219 7.21 -8.76 12.15
CA LEU A 219 6.86 -9.19 13.50
C LEU A 219 7.95 -8.90 14.53
N GLU A 220 9.24 -8.98 14.14
CA GLU A 220 10.37 -8.63 15.00
C GLU A 220 10.39 -7.15 15.38
N VAL A 221 10.11 -6.24 14.44
CA VAL A 221 10.15 -4.79 14.70
C VAL A 221 8.83 -4.25 15.27
N PHE A 222 7.71 -4.93 15.04
CA PHE A 222 6.36 -4.51 15.43
C PHE A 222 6.26 -4.01 16.88
N PRO A 223 6.80 -4.70 17.90
CA PRO A 223 6.66 -4.28 19.30
C PRO A 223 7.37 -2.97 19.61
N ALA A 224 8.45 -2.65 18.89
CA ALA A 224 9.28 -1.47 19.11
C ALA A 224 8.75 -0.22 18.40
N ILE A 225 7.83 -0.38 17.44
CA ILE A 225 7.21 0.74 16.73
C ILE A 225 6.09 1.35 17.59
N THR A 226 6.19 2.66 17.80
CA THR A 226 5.21 3.47 18.51
C THR A 226 4.19 4.12 17.58
N ASP A 227 4.64 4.55 16.40
CA ASP A 227 3.78 5.13 15.36
C ASP A 227 3.50 4.09 14.27
N PRO A 228 2.26 3.57 14.18
CA PRO A 228 1.92 2.50 13.25
C PRO A 228 2.02 2.94 11.78
N LEU A 229 2.09 4.23 11.46
CA LEU A 229 2.28 4.71 10.09
C LEU A 229 3.56 4.15 9.44
N TYR A 230 4.59 3.88 10.24
CA TYR A 230 5.83 3.24 9.78
C TYR A 230 5.66 1.77 9.39
N LEU A 231 4.54 1.14 9.75
CA LEU A 231 4.25 -0.27 9.43
C LEU A 231 3.07 -0.42 8.47
N THR A 232 2.21 0.60 8.35
CA THR A 232 0.94 0.53 7.64
C THR A 232 1.05 -0.11 6.26
N LEU A 233 1.84 0.49 5.36
CA LEU A 233 1.90 0.07 3.96
C LEU A 233 2.54 -1.32 3.80
N SER A 234 3.63 -1.60 4.51
CA SER A 234 4.31 -2.89 4.44
C SER A 234 3.43 -4.01 5.04
N THR A 235 2.73 -3.71 6.14
CA THR A 235 1.79 -4.64 6.78
C THR A 235 0.58 -4.90 5.88
N TYR A 236 0.01 -3.87 5.26
CA TYR A 236 -1.09 -4.02 4.31
C TYR A 236 -0.71 -4.90 3.12
N ALA A 237 0.50 -4.70 2.58
CA ALA A 237 1.03 -5.55 1.53
C ALA A 237 1.05 -7.01 1.99
N LEU A 238 1.55 -7.32 3.20
CA LEU A 238 1.55 -8.70 3.72
C LEU A 238 0.17 -9.27 4.00
N LEU A 239 -0.76 -8.48 4.54
CA LEU A 239 -2.10 -8.91 4.91
C LEU A 239 -3.00 -9.21 3.69
N ASN A 240 -2.79 -8.51 2.58
CA ASN A 240 -3.48 -8.79 1.32
C ASN A 240 -2.46 -8.89 0.17
N PRO A 241 -2.10 -10.11 -0.27
CA PRO A 241 -1.09 -10.29 -1.30
C PRO A 241 -1.52 -9.82 -2.68
N THR A 242 -2.83 -9.63 -2.89
CA THR A 242 -3.41 -9.06 -4.11
C THR A 242 -3.54 -7.55 -4.05
N TRP A 243 -3.29 -6.94 -2.88
CA TRP A 243 -3.34 -5.49 -2.73
C TRP A 243 -2.14 -4.88 -3.43
N CYS A 244 -2.49 -4.16 -4.49
CA CYS A 244 -1.62 -3.35 -5.30
C CYS A 244 -1.57 -1.97 -4.67
N LEU A 245 -0.39 -1.51 -4.23
CA LEU A 245 -0.23 -0.16 -3.66
C LEU A 245 -0.80 0.89 -4.64
N PRO A 246 -1.66 1.82 -4.22
CA PRO A 246 -2.16 2.86 -5.11
C PRO A 246 -1.05 3.84 -5.55
N TRP A 247 -1.24 4.45 -6.73
CA TRP A 247 -0.37 5.46 -7.38
C TRP A 247 -0.53 6.88 -6.81
#